data_AF-A0A426U4W4-F1
#
_entry.id   AF-A0A426U4W4-F1
#
_cell.length_a   1.000
_cell.length_b   1.000
_cell.length_c   1.000
_cell.angle_alpha   90.00
_cell.angle_beta   90.00
_cell.angle_gamma   90.00
#
_symmetry.space_group_name_H-M   'P 1'
#
loop_
_entity.id
_entity.type
_entity.pdbx_description
1 polymer ?
#
loop_
_entity_poly.entity_id
_entity_poly.type
_entity_poly.pdbx_seq_one_letter_code
_entity_poly.pdbx_strand_id
1 'polypeptide(L)'
;MGDLYAARGELFTDLFERAWSLLDEGARRILLVATFFPTSANGEALSISSDVQHFAFDRAIERLSDMALLDMQQKDLNSPVRYVLHPLVRAFACARLADHPELEESARKRWIQWALNLSSQVGYCWNDIQKLDLIEDEHETIFFTIFWCYKNNKFDEVMKLANNVGFFFQVRFGWRRRLELDQIYLDVAEKIHSNEDILVGLLRVLEGLSRTGQLAQAKQIKERISKDFSEYQISSKNRQRLKKSFGVYYMCNQNYRQAITVFENFLDNENDVSDSRNLINRRWLADAYLAVGRKADAKMQFNEIINLAERLNYTRMITYIKTQFAHLSIDEKDYDLGSALLKEAESLANACKDRQRLARIKYLTGRKALNCGGIVTARGALLEAIDLFERLGMSRDLAEAREALRELQDHALEQ
;
A
#
# COMPACT_ATOMS: atom_id res chain seq x y z
N MET A 1 32.39 -35.23 7.62
CA MET A 1 31.42 -34.27 7.02
C MET A 1 31.47 -32.87 7.62
N GLY A 2 32.17 -32.63 8.76
CA GLY A 2 32.36 -31.28 9.33
C GLY A 2 33.44 -30.44 8.62
N ASP A 3 34.51 -31.07 8.13
CA ASP A 3 35.65 -30.35 7.53
C ASP A 3 35.31 -29.71 6.17
N LEU A 4 34.35 -30.27 5.42
CA LEU A 4 33.85 -29.69 4.16
C LEU A 4 32.92 -28.49 4.39
N TYR A 5 32.29 -28.38 5.56
CA TYR A 5 31.49 -27.21 5.94
C TYR A 5 32.37 -26.10 6.53
N ALA A 6 33.41 -26.45 7.30
CA ALA A 6 34.42 -25.50 7.78
C ALA A 6 35.28 -24.94 6.63
N ALA A 7 35.75 -25.79 5.70
CA ALA A 7 36.54 -25.37 4.55
C ALA A 7 35.77 -24.49 3.55
N ARG A 8 34.43 -24.60 3.50
CA ARG A 8 33.60 -23.69 2.68
C ARG A 8 33.62 -22.27 3.22
N GLY A 9 33.58 -22.09 4.54
CA GLY A 9 33.63 -20.76 5.17
C GLY A 9 34.92 -20.02 4.82
N GLU A 10 36.07 -20.66 5.03
CA GLU A 10 37.38 -20.06 4.79
C GLU A 10 37.63 -19.75 3.31
N LEU A 11 37.20 -20.63 2.39
CA LEU A 11 37.35 -20.39 0.95
C LEU A 11 36.54 -19.17 0.49
N PHE A 12 35.29 -19.03 0.93
CA PHE A 12 34.47 -17.87 0.57
C PHE A 12 35.03 -16.59 1.19
N THR A 13 35.48 -16.65 2.44
CA THR A 13 36.16 -15.52 3.08
C THR A 13 37.39 -15.12 2.28
N ASP A 14 38.33 -16.02 1.99
CA ASP A 14 39.54 -15.70 1.20
C ASP A 14 39.21 -15.15 -0.20
N LEU A 15 38.20 -15.70 -0.88
CA LEU A 15 37.76 -15.20 -2.17
C LEU A 15 37.23 -13.76 -2.09
N PHE A 16 36.36 -13.46 -1.12
CA PHE A 16 35.83 -12.11 -0.94
C PHE A 16 36.89 -11.12 -0.43
N GLU A 17 37.82 -11.57 0.40
CA GLU A 17 38.96 -10.77 0.88
C GLU A 17 39.89 -10.36 -0.25
N ARG A 18 40.25 -11.31 -1.13
CA ARG A 18 41.02 -11.01 -2.33
C ARG A 18 40.27 -10.05 -3.24
N ALA A 19 38.97 -10.30 -3.46
CA ALA A 19 38.14 -9.42 -4.27
C ALA A 19 38.12 -7.99 -3.70
N TRP A 20 37.90 -7.85 -2.38
CA TRP A 20 37.90 -6.58 -1.66
C TRP A 20 39.23 -5.84 -1.75
N SER A 21 40.36 -6.55 -1.69
CA SER A 21 41.69 -5.96 -1.83
C SER A 21 41.92 -5.30 -3.20
N LEU A 22 41.23 -5.77 -4.24
CA LEU A 22 41.32 -5.27 -5.62
C LEU A 22 40.34 -4.13 -5.94
N LEU A 23 39.43 -3.80 -5.02
CA LEU A 23 38.49 -2.70 -5.18
C LEU A 23 39.16 -1.36 -4.83
N ASP A 24 38.86 -0.33 -5.62
CA ASP A 24 39.16 1.05 -5.24
C ASP A 24 38.17 1.55 -4.19
N GLU A 25 38.43 2.74 -3.64
CA GLU A 25 37.59 3.32 -2.59
C GLU A 25 36.13 3.54 -3.05
N GLY A 26 35.92 3.91 -4.31
CA GLY A 26 34.57 4.12 -4.86
C GLY A 26 33.76 2.82 -4.91
N ALA A 27 34.36 1.75 -5.44
CA ALA A 27 33.73 0.43 -5.48
C ALA A 27 33.47 -0.15 -4.09
N ARG A 28 34.39 0.03 -3.13
CA ARG A 28 34.18 -0.37 -1.74
C ARG A 28 32.97 0.35 -1.14
N ARG A 29 32.89 1.69 -1.28
CA ARG A 29 31.76 2.48 -0.77
C ARG A 29 30.42 2.04 -1.37
N ILE A 30 30.36 1.87 -2.69
CA ILE A 30 29.15 1.40 -3.37
C ILE A 30 28.73 0.02 -2.84
N LEU A 31 29.67 -0.93 -2.73
CA LEU A 31 29.39 -2.27 -2.25
C LEU A 31 28.82 -2.28 -0.82
N LEU A 32 29.43 -1.49 0.07
CA LEU A 32 28.98 -1.37 1.46
C LEU A 32 27.59 -0.72 1.54
N VAL A 33 27.35 0.36 0.80
CA VAL A 33 26.07 1.09 0.82
C VAL A 33 24.95 0.35 0.11
N ALA A 34 25.25 -0.50 -0.88
CA ALA A 34 24.27 -1.37 -1.52
C ALA A 34 23.56 -2.31 -0.53
N THR A 35 24.15 -2.57 0.65
CA THR A 35 23.51 -3.33 1.73
C THR A 35 22.25 -2.66 2.29
N PHE A 36 22.09 -1.35 2.11
CA PHE A 36 20.93 -0.59 2.60
C PHE A 36 19.66 -0.89 1.81
N PHE A 37 19.80 -1.44 0.61
CA PHE A 37 18.70 -1.73 -0.32
C PHE A 37 18.37 -3.22 -0.23
N PRO A 38 17.24 -3.61 0.38
CA PRO A 38 16.98 -5.01 0.73
C PRO A 38 16.84 -5.93 -0.50
N THR A 39 16.30 -5.40 -1.60
CA THR A 39 16.06 -6.15 -2.84
C THR A 39 16.99 -5.69 -3.95
N SER A 40 16.92 -4.42 -4.32
CA SER A 40 17.70 -3.82 -5.41
C SER A 40 17.77 -2.30 -5.23
N ALA A 41 18.83 -1.68 -5.76
CA ALA A 41 19.01 -0.23 -5.74
C ALA A 41 18.87 0.36 -7.15
N ASN A 42 18.18 1.50 -7.28
CA ASN A 42 18.35 2.39 -8.43
C ASN A 42 19.76 3.03 -8.37
N GLY A 43 20.40 3.20 -9.54
CA GLY A 43 21.70 3.84 -9.65
C GLY A 43 21.78 5.24 -9.02
N GLU A 44 20.76 6.07 -9.20
CA GLU A 44 20.69 7.40 -8.56
C GLU A 44 20.72 7.28 -7.03
N ALA A 45 19.88 6.40 -6.48
CA ALA A 45 19.78 6.18 -5.03
C ALA A 45 21.11 5.68 -4.45
N LEU A 46 21.75 4.74 -5.15
CA LEU A 46 23.03 4.14 -4.75
C LEU A 46 24.17 5.16 -4.85
N SER A 47 24.21 5.93 -5.92
CA SER A 47 25.16 7.02 -6.15
C SER A 47 25.08 8.09 -5.06
N ILE A 48 23.88 8.63 -4.79
CA ILE A 48 23.64 9.63 -3.75
C ILE A 48 24.02 9.09 -2.37
N SER A 49 23.61 7.85 -2.05
CA SER A 49 23.86 7.28 -0.73
C SER A 49 25.35 6.98 -0.50
N SER A 50 26.06 6.51 -1.54
CA SER A 50 27.49 6.18 -1.47
C SER A 50 28.43 7.37 -1.59
N ASP A 51 27.92 8.52 -2.04
CA ASP A 51 28.73 9.72 -2.36
C ASP A 51 29.79 9.41 -3.43
N VAL A 52 29.41 8.60 -4.43
CA VAL A 52 30.23 8.28 -5.60
C VAL A 52 29.42 8.66 -6.82
N GLN A 53 29.87 9.67 -7.57
CA GLN A 53 29.10 10.31 -8.64
C GLN A 53 29.77 10.15 -10.01
N HIS A 54 28.95 10.25 -11.07
CA HIS A 54 29.38 10.34 -12.47
C HIS A 54 30.35 9.22 -12.87
N PHE A 55 31.45 9.58 -13.55
CA PHE A 55 32.45 8.63 -14.05
C PHE A 55 33.02 7.69 -12.97
N ALA A 56 33.16 8.17 -11.72
CA ALA A 56 33.63 7.32 -10.63
C ALA A 56 32.60 6.24 -10.26
N PHE A 57 31.30 6.56 -10.37
CA PHE A 57 30.22 5.61 -10.14
C PHE A 57 30.20 4.55 -11.24
N ASP A 58 30.22 4.95 -12.51
CA ASP A 58 30.16 4.03 -13.64
C ASP A 58 31.32 3.02 -13.62
N ARG A 59 32.54 3.51 -13.39
CA ARG A 59 33.74 2.65 -13.26
C ARG A 59 33.64 1.69 -12.09
N ALA A 60 33.12 2.15 -10.96
CA ALA A 60 32.98 1.33 -9.77
C ALA A 60 31.91 0.24 -9.95
N ILE A 61 30.79 0.55 -10.60
CA ILE A 61 29.75 -0.43 -10.97
C ILE A 61 30.28 -1.48 -11.94
N GLU A 62 30.96 -1.06 -13.01
CA GLU A 62 31.60 -1.97 -13.98
C GLU A 62 32.54 -2.93 -13.26
N ARG A 63 33.41 -2.41 -12.39
CA ARG A 63 34.34 -3.21 -11.62
C ARG A 63 33.66 -4.20 -10.68
N LEU A 64 32.60 -3.78 -9.97
CA LEU A 64 31.84 -4.66 -9.08
C LEU A 64 31.11 -5.76 -9.87
N SER A 65 30.63 -5.44 -11.06
CA SER A 65 29.95 -6.40 -11.94
C SER A 65 30.91 -7.42 -12.55
N ASP A 66 32.08 -6.97 -13.04
CA ASP A 66 33.14 -7.84 -13.57
C ASP A 66 33.63 -8.87 -12.54
N MET A 67 33.58 -8.49 -11.26
CA MET A 67 33.98 -9.35 -10.13
C MET A 67 32.81 -10.16 -9.56
N ALA A 68 31.62 -10.10 -10.16
CA ALA A 68 30.39 -10.75 -9.71
C ALA A 68 30.00 -10.41 -8.25
N LEU A 69 30.34 -9.19 -7.80
CA LEU A 69 29.93 -8.66 -6.50
C LEU A 69 28.61 -7.90 -6.58
N LEU A 70 28.19 -7.51 -7.79
CA LEU A 70 26.95 -6.78 -8.03
C LEU A 70 26.33 -7.23 -9.36
N ASP A 71 25.07 -7.64 -9.30
CA ASP A 71 24.29 -8.01 -10.48
C ASP A 71 23.52 -6.80 -11.01
N MET A 72 23.45 -6.68 -12.33
CA MET A 72 22.63 -5.69 -13.03
C MET A 72 21.34 -6.33 -13.54
N GLN A 73 20.20 -5.75 -13.19
CA GLN A 73 18.88 -6.20 -13.60
C GLN A 73 18.14 -5.09 -14.35
N GLN A 74 17.50 -5.44 -15.45
CA GLN A 74 16.69 -4.52 -16.24
C GLN A 74 15.45 -5.26 -16.74
N LYS A 75 14.24 -4.77 -16.41
CA LYS A 75 12.97 -5.43 -16.78
C LYS A 75 12.72 -5.39 -18.28
N ASP A 76 13.03 -4.26 -18.91
CA ASP A 76 12.93 -3.99 -20.34
C ASP A 76 13.93 -2.88 -20.72
N LEU A 77 14.13 -2.64 -22.02
CA LEU A 77 15.11 -1.67 -22.53
C LEU A 77 14.87 -0.21 -22.10
N ASN A 78 13.64 0.13 -21.68
CA ASN A 78 13.26 1.48 -21.26
C ASN A 78 13.29 1.66 -19.74
N SER A 79 13.33 0.56 -18.98
CA SER A 79 13.41 0.58 -17.53
C SER A 79 14.84 0.92 -17.06
N PRO A 80 15.00 1.68 -15.97
CA PRO A 80 16.31 1.95 -15.40
C PRO A 80 16.98 0.65 -14.92
N VAL A 81 18.31 0.59 -15.06
CA VAL A 81 19.12 -0.52 -14.51
C VAL A 81 19.03 -0.52 -12.98
N ARG A 82 18.85 -1.70 -12.41
CA ARG A 82 18.81 -1.92 -10.96
C ARG A 82 19.97 -2.82 -10.54
N TYR A 83 20.53 -2.52 -9.38
CA TYR A 83 21.71 -3.19 -8.85
C TYR A 83 21.33 -4.10 -7.68
N VAL A 84 21.77 -5.36 -7.72
CA VAL A 84 21.41 -6.38 -6.74
C VAL A 84 22.66 -7.02 -6.17
N LEU A 85 22.70 -7.16 -4.84
CA LEU A 85 23.71 -7.95 -4.17
C LEU A 85 23.24 -9.39 -4.03
N HIS A 86 24.08 -10.35 -4.46
CA HIS A 86 23.91 -11.74 -4.09
C HIS A 86 23.94 -11.89 -2.55
N PRO A 87 23.12 -12.78 -1.93
CA PRO A 87 23.04 -12.89 -0.47
C PRO A 87 24.37 -13.08 0.26
N LEU A 88 25.31 -13.86 -0.32
CA LEU A 88 26.65 -14.05 0.27
C LEU A 88 27.50 -12.77 0.23
N VAL A 89 27.44 -12.02 -0.89
CA VAL A 89 28.15 -10.74 -1.02
C VAL A 89 27.58 -9.72 -0.04
N ARG A 90 26.24 -9.69 0.11
CA ARG A 90 25.57 -8.84 1.10
C ARG A 90 26.04 -9.15 2.52
N ALA A 91 26.12 -10.43 2.90
CA ALA A 91 26.60 -10.83 4.22
C ALA A 91 28.04 -10.36 4.47
N PHE A 92 28.93 -10.56 3.49
CA PHE A 92 30.31 -10.07 3.53
C PHE A 92 30.38 -8.53 3.65
N ALA A 93 29.66 -7.81 2.80
CA ALA A 93 29.63 -6.35 2.80
C ALA A 93 29.04 -5.78 4.10
N CYS A 94 28.02 -6.41 4.70
CA CYS A 94 27.52 -6.02 6.02
C CYS A 94 28.57 -6.18 7.11
N ALA A 95 29.33 -7.29 7.09
CA ALA A 95 30.42 -7.50 8.05
C ALA A 95 31.51 -6.42 7.88
N ARG A 96 31.87 -6.09 6.63
CA ARG A 96 32.82 -5.01 6.35
C ARG A 96 32.32 -3.62 6.73
N LEU A 97 31.03 -3.34 6.55
CA LEU A 97 30.45 -2.04 6.92
C LEU A 97 30.59 -1.78 8.42
N ALA A 98 30.51 -2.81 9.26
CA ALA A 98 30.68 -2.69 10.71
C ALA A 98 32.07 -2.16 11.12
N ASP A 99 33.09 -2.36 10.29
CA ASP A 99 34.44 -1.81 10.48
C ASP A 99 34.53 -0.31 10.10
N HIS A 100 33.46 0.27 9.54
CA HIS A 100 33.43 1.64 9.00
C HIS A 100 32.22 2.46 9.51
N PRO A 101 32.10 2.72 10.83
CA PRO A 101 30.94 3.38 11.42
C PRO A 101 30.69 4.80 10.90
N GLU A 102 31.74 5.59 10.66
CA GLU A 102 31.61 6.95 10.12
C GLU A 102 31.05 6.97 8.69
N LEU A 103 31.47 5.99 7.88
CA LEU A 103 30.93 5.79 6.53
C LEU A 103 29.46 5.40 6.62
N GLU A 104 29.11 4.43 7.48
CA GLU A 104 27.70 4.04 7.65
C GLU A 104 26.85 5.24 8.06
N GLU A 105 27.25 5.98 9.09
CA GLU A 105 26.46 7.10 9.60
C GLU A 105 26.19 8.15 8.50
N SER A 106 27.24 8.56 7.78
CA SER A 106 27.11 9.56 6.72
C SER A 106 26.28 9.06 5.53
N ALA A 107 26.45 7.79 5.13
CA ALA A 107 25.69 7.17 4.06
C ALA A 107 24.21 6.99 4.43
N ARG A 108 23.91 6.61 5.69
CA ARG A 108 22.52 6.49 6.19
C ARG A 108 21.81 7.83 6.16
N LYS A 109 22.48 8.92 6.53
CA LYS A 109 21.92 10.29 6.43
C LYS A 109 21.51 10.62 4.99
N ARG A 110 22.39 10.36 4.01
CA ARG A 110 22.09 10.59 2.58
C ARG A 110 20.97 9.70 2.06
N TRP A 111 20.98 8.41 2.44
CA TRP A 111 19.95 7.44 2.07
C TRP A 111 18.56 7.84 2.59
N ILE A 112 18.46 8.26 3.86
CA ILE A 112 17.21 8.75 4.46
C ILE A 112 16.75 10.03 3.75
N GLN A 113 17.66 10.97 3.47
CA GLN A 113 17.30 12.20 2.77
C GLN A 113 16.82 11.92 1.34
N TRP A 114 17.43 10.98 0.63
CA TRP A 114 16.97 10.52 -0.67
C TRP A 114 15.54 9.96 -0.58
N ALA A 115 15.27 9.07 0.40
CA ALA A 115 13.93 8.49 0.57
C ALA A 115 12.87 9.55 0.94
N LEU A 116 13.24 10.56 1.75
CA LEU A 116 12.37 11.70 2.06
C LEU A 116 12.07 12.52 0.81
N ASN A 117 13.10 12.86 0.03
CA ASN A 117 12.95 13.61 -1.22
C ASN A 117 12.05 12.87 -2.20
N LEU A 118 12.31 11.58 -2.44
CA LEU A 118 11.50 10.77 -3.34
C LEU A 118 10.04 10.65 -2.85
N SER A 119 9.82 10.28 -1.59
CA SER A 119 8.46 10.09 -1.06
C SER A 119 7.64 11.38 -1.02
N SER A 120 8.26 12.53 -0.77
CA SER A 120 7.58 13.84 -0.73
C SER A 120 7.01 14.29 -2.08
N GLN A 121 7.56 13.79 -3.20
CA GLN A 121 7.00 14.04 -4.53
C GLN A 121 5.66 13.33 -4.75
N VAL A 122 5.41 12.25 -4.00
CA VAL A 122 4.18 11.47 -4.04
C VAL A 122 3.13 12.06 -3.11
N GLY A 123 3.38 12.02 -1.80
CA GLY A 123 2.43 12.50 -0.79
C GLY A 123 1.01 11.91 -0.92
N TYR A 124 0.00 12.71 -0.56
CA TYR A 124 -1.40 12.35 -0.73
C TYR A 124 -1.92 12.81 -2.11
N CYS A 125 -1.78 11.95 -3.13
CA CYS A 125 -2.05 12.27 -4.54
C CYS A 125 -3.34 11.63 -5.10
N TRP A 126 -4.48 11.84 -4.42
CA TRP A 126 -5.76 11.23 -4.83
C TRP A 126 -6.23 11.63 -6.24
N ASN A 127 -5.87 12.82 -6.70
CA ASN A 127 -6.21 13.40 -8.01
C ASN A 127 -5.13 13.19 -9.08
N ASP A 128 -3.95 12.71 -8.69
CA ASP A 128 -2.83 12.44 -9.60
C ASP A 128 -2.20 11.11 -9.22
N ILE A 129 -2.82 10.03 -9.70
CA ILE A 129 -2.44 8.68 -9.33
C ILE A 129 -1.13 8.23 -9.99
N GLN A 130 -0.70 8.91 -11.06
CA GLN A 130 0.55 8.60 -11.77
C GLN A 130 1.77 8.88 -10.89
N LYS A 131 1.67 9.82 -9.94
CA LYS A 131 2.71 10.02 -8.92
C LYS A 131 3.05 8.77 -8.11
N LEU A 132 2.13 7.81 -7.98
CA LEU A 132 2.42 6.55 -7.30
C LEU A 132 3.50 5.74 -8.01
N ASP A 133 3.66 5.90 -9.33
CA ASP A 133 4.65 5.16 -10.11
C ASP A 133 6.08 5.58 -9.76
N LEU A 134 6.29 6.79 -9.23
CA LEU A 134 7.61 7.29 -8.79
C LEU A 134 8.26 6.43 -7.70
N ILE A 135 7.45 5.76 -6.87
CA ILE A 135 7.94 4.91 -5.76
C ILE A 135 7.62 3.43 -5.96
N GLU A 136 7.04 3.06 -7.12
CA GLU A 136 6.60 1.68 -7.35
C GLU A 136 7.76 0.69 -7.28
N ASP A 137 8.93 1.04 -7.81
CA ASP A 137 10.11 0.17 -7.73
C ASP A 137 10.95 0.37 -6.46
N GLU A 138 10.68 1.41 -5.67
CA GLU A 138 11.44 1.76 -4.45
C GLU A 138 10.69 1.49 -3.14
N HIS A 139 9.48 0.95 -3.20
CA HIS A 139 8.62 0.77 -2.02
C HIS A 139 9.25 -0.06 -0.91
N GLU A 140 9.95 -1.17 -1.23
CA GLU A 140 10.64 -1.98 -0.23
C GLU A 140 11.81 -1.23 0.39
N THR A 141 12.58 -0.47 -0.41
CA THR A 141 13.65 0.39 0.08
C THR A 141 13.10 1.43 1.06
N ILE A 142 12.03 2.14 0.69
CA ILE A 142 11.41 3.16 1.54
C ILE A 142 10.85 2.54 2.82
N PHE A 143 10.17 1.39 2.74
CA PHE A 143 9.67 0.71 3.93
C PHE A 143 10.83 0.32 4.87
N PHE A 144 11.93 -0.20 4.31
CA PHE A 144 13.12 -0.53 5.07
C PHE A 144 13.78 0.72 5.68
N THR A 145 13.80 1.86 4.98
CA THR A 145 14.23 3.15 5.53
C THR A 145 13.39 3.55 6.73
N ILE A 146 12.06 3.44 6.66
CA ILE A 146 11.16 3.74 7.79
C ILE A 146 11.49 2.85 8.98
N PHE A 147 11.64 1.55 8.75
CA PHE A 147 11.95 0.60 9.82
C PHE A 147 13.32 0.88 10.44
N TRP A 148 14.33 1.19 9.64
CA TRP A 148 15.66 1.56 10.13
C TRP A 148 15.61 2.85 10.95
N CYS A 149 14.93 3.89 10.47
CA CYS A 149 14.73 5.14 11.20
C CYS A 149 14.03 4.89 12.55
N TYR A 150 13.00 4.04 12.54
CA TYR A 150 12.28 3.65 13.75
C TYR A 150 13.20 2.98 14.78
N LYS A 151 14.03 2.02 14.36
CA LYS A 151 14.98 1.32 15.24
C LYS A 151 16.10 2.22 15.79
N ASN A 152 16.41 3.31 15.08
CA ASN A 152 17.47 4.25 15.45
C ASN A 152 16.93 5.57 16.03
N ASN A 153 15.68 5.58 16.50
CA ASN A 153 15.03 6.73 17.13
C ASN A 153 15.01 8.01 16.25
N LYS A 154 14.99 7.86 14.92
CA LYS A 154 14.83 8.94 13.94
C LYS A 154 13.35 9.21 13.69
N PHE A 155 12.66 9.65 14.74
CA PHE A 155 11.19 9.68 14.80
C PHE A 155 10.58 10.70 13.83
N ASP A 156 11.18 11.87 13.65
CA ASP A 156 10.70 12.88 12.71
C ASP A 156 10.69 12.35 11.26
N GLU A 157 11.72 11.61 10.88
CA GLU A 157 11.84 10.99 9.57
C GLU A 157 10.83 9.85 9.39
N VAL A 158 10.59 9.03 10.43
CA VAL A 158 9.51 8.02 10.41
C VAL A 158 8.17 8.67 10.11
N MET A 159 7.83 9.73 10.84
CA MET A 159 6.54 10.41 10.70
C MET A 159 6.37 11.01 9.29
N LYS A 160 7.40 11.66 8.76
CA LYS A 160 7.40 12.24 7.40
C LYS A 160 7.26 11.15 6.34
N LEU A 161 8.11 10.12 6.37
CA LEU A 161 8.08 9.03 5.39
C LEU A 161 6.73 8.29 5.42
N ALA A 162 6.25 7.91 6.60
CA ALA A 162 4.97 7.21 6.76
C ALA A 162 3.78 8.04 6.23
N ASN A 163 3.78 9.35 6.46
CA ASN A 163 2.79 10.26 5.90
C ASN A 163 2.84 10.34 4.37
N ASN A 164 4.06 10.41 3.81
CA ASN A 164 4.27 10.56 2.38
C ASN A 164 3.85 9.32 1.58
N VAL A 165 4.12 8.12 2.10
CA VAL A 165 3.88 6.85 1.40
C VAL A 165 2.61 6.12 1.81
N GLY A 166 1.91 6.59 2.85
CA GLY A 166 0.72 5.90 3.34
C GLY A 166 -0.33 5.70 2.23
N PHE A 167 -0.59 6.71 1.40
CA PHE A 167 -1.57 6.58 0.32
C PHE A 167 -1.14 5.54 -0.71
N PHE A 168 0.15 5.49 -1.07
CA PHE A 168 0.70 4.49 -1.97
C PHE A 168 0.48 3.06 -1.46
N PHE A 169 0.83 2.77 -0.20
CA PHE A 169 0.65 1.43 0.36
C PHE A 169 -0.82 1.02 0.37
N GLN A 170 -1.72 1.97 0.66
CA GLN A 170 -3.16 1.73 0.60
C GLN A 170 -3.63 1.31 -0.81
N VAL A 171 -3.11 1.94 -1.87
CA VAL A 171 -3.56 1.70 -3.25
C VAL A 171 -2.89 0.48 -3.89
N ARG A 172 -1.58 0.29 -3.70
CA ARG A 172 -0.77 -0.70 -4.43
C ARG A 172 -0.59 -2.03 -3.68
N PHE A 173 -0.52 -1.99 -2.35
CA PHE A 173 -0.14 -3.15 -1.51
C PHE A 173 -1.23 -3.58 -0.53
N GLY A 174 -2.37 -2.87 -0.50
CA GLY A 174 -3.50 -3.22 0.34
C GLY A 174 -3.31 -2.86 1.81
N TRP A 175 -4.16 -3.44 2.66
CA TRP A 175 -4.34 -2.97 4.04
C TRP A 175 -3.38 -3.60 5.04
N ARG A 176 -2.83 -4.78 4.76
CA ARG A 176 -1.86 -5.44 5.67
C ARG A 176 -0.58 -4.62 5.82
N ARG A 177 0.10 -4.34 4.71
CA ARG A 177 1.34 -3.55 4.71
C ARG A 177 1.11 -2.12 5.19
N ARG A 178 -0.04 -1.55 4.86
CA ARG A 178 -0.45 -0.24 5.37
C ARG A 178 -0.63 -0.23 6.89
N LEU A 179 -1.24 -1.28 7.46
CA LEU A 179 -1.45 -1.39 8.90
C LEU A 179 -0.13 -1.54 9.66
N GLU A 180 0.84 -2.30 9.14
CA GLU A 180 2.20 -2.37 9.70
C GLU A 180 2.83 -0.97 9.81
N LEU A 181 2.72 -0.18 8.75
CA LEU A 181 3.21 1.20 8.72
C LEU A 181 2.47 2.10 9.71
N ASP A 182 1.15 1.98 9.80
CA ASP A 182 0.32 2.79 10.72
C ASP A 182 0.57 2.45 12.19
N GLN A 183 0.93 1.19 12.50
CA GLN A 183 1.35 0.78 13.83
C GLN A 183 2.70 1.39 14.23
N ILE A 184 3.68 1.40 13.30
CA ILE A 184 4.95 2.09 13.52
C ILE A 184 4.72 3.59 13.76
N TYR A 185 3.84 4.22 12.96
CA TYR A 185 3.47 5.63 13.15
C TYR A 185 2.89 5.89 14.53
N LEU A 186 1.93 5.06 14.98
CA LEU A 186 1.29 5.21 16.28
C LEU A 186 2.30 5.08 17.42
N ASP A 187 3.15 4.06 17.39
CA ASP A 187 4.18 3.85 18.42
C ASP A 187 5.15 5.06 18.50
N VAL A 188 5.57 5.60 17.36
CA VAL A 188 6.39 6.81 17.33
C VAL A 188 5.64 8.02 17.89
N ALA A 189 4.37 8.20 17.51
CA ALA A 189 3.53 9.29 18.02
C ALA A 189 3.39 9.25 19.55
N GLU A 190 3.26 8.04 20.11
CA GLU A 190 3.23 7.82 21.56
C GLU A 190 4.55 8.18 22.23
N LYS A 191 5.69 7.81 21.64
CA LYS A 191 7.04 8.12 22.15
C LYS A 191 7.37 9.62 22.14
N ILE A 192 6.87 10.37 21.16
CA ILE A 192 7.05 11.83 21.09
C ILE A 192 5.98 12.60 21.87
N HIS A 193 5.01 11.90 22.48
CA HIS A 193 3.92 12.47 23.28
C HIS A 193 3.08 13.56 22.56
N SER A 194 2.89 13.42 21.24
CA SER A 194 2.05 14.33 20.45
C SER A 194 0.60 13.83 20.41
N ASN A 195 -0.29 14.43 21.21
CA ASN A 195 -1.70 14.04 21.26
C ASN A 195 -2.40 14.09 19.89
N GLU A 196 -2.06 15.09 19.06
CA GLU A 196 -2.60 15.17 17.70
C GLU A 196 -2.15 13.98 16.85
N ASP A 197 -0.87 13.63 16.90
CA ASP A 197 -0.35 12.49 16.14
C ASP A 197 -0.81 11.14 16.68
N ILE A 198 -0.96 11.01 18.00
CA ILE A 198 -1.52 9.82 18.64
C ILE A 198 -2.95 9.60 18.13
N LEU A 199 -3.78 10.65 18.11
CA LEU A 199 -5.13 10.55 17.55
C LEU A 199 -5.09 10.13 16.08
N VAL A 200 -4.22 10.75 15.26
CA VAL A 200 -4.09 10.38 13.84
C VAL A 200 -3.63 8.94 13.67
N GLY A 201 -2.68 8.47 14.47
CA GLY A 201 -2.18 7.09 14.48
C GLY A 201 -3.28 6.09 14.86
N LEU A 202 -4.01 6.36 15.95
CA LEU A 202 -5.12 5.53 16.40
C LEU A 202 -6.22 5.43 15.35
N LEU A 203 -6.57 6.53 14.68
CA LEU A 203 -7.56 6.54 13.60
C LEU A 203 -7.12 5.70 12.39
N ARG A 204 -5.84 5.77 12.01
CA ARG A 204 -5.29 4.96 10.92
C ARG A 204 -5.29 3.48 11.26
N VAL A 205 -4.83 3.13 12.46
CA VAL A 205 -4.85 1.74 12.96
C VAL A 205 -6.29 1.21 13.05
N LEU A 206 -7.25 2.02 13.52
CA LEU A 206 -8.67 1.66 13.53
C LEU A 206 -9.18 1.31 12.12
N GLU A 207 -8.89 2.14 11.11
CA GLU A 207 -9.28 1.87 9.73
C GLU A 207 -8.62 0.59 9.18
N GLY A 208 -7.33 0.40 9.42
CA GLY A 208 -6.58 -0.78 8.97
C GLY A 208 -7.08 -2.08 9.61
N LEU A 209 -7.30 -2.10 10.93
CA LEU A 209 -7.86 -3.25 11.65
C LEU A 209 -9.29 -3.56 11.18
N SER A 210 -10.13 -2.53 11.01
CA SER A 210 -11.51 -2.70 10.55
C SER A 210 -11.57 -3.38 9.18
N ARG A 211 -10.70 -2.96 8.25
CA ARG A 211 -10.71 -3.48 6.87
C ARG A 211 -10.03 -4.83 6.70
N THR A 212 -9.09 -5.16 7.57
CA THR A 212 -8.46 -6.49 7.60
C THR A 212 -9.31 -7.51 8.37
N GLY A 213 -10.45 -7.09 8.93
CA GLY A 213 -11.39 -7.95 9.66
C GLY A 213 -11.00 -8.20 11.12
N GLN A 214 -10.00 -7.50 11.65
CA GLN A 214 -9.54 -7.61 13.04
C GLN A 214 -10.43 -6.79 13.99
N LEU A 215 -11.74 -7.06 13.96
CA LEU A 215 -12.78 -6.21 14.59
C LEU A 215 -12.67 -6.13 16.11
N ALA A 216 -12.19 -7.18 16.77
CA ALA A 216 -11.98 -7.18 18.22
C ALA A 216 -10.91 -6.14 18.65
N GLN A 217 -9.78 -6.10 17.95
CA GLN A 217 -8.74 -5.10 18.19
C GLN A 217 -9.21 -3.70 17.76
N ALA A 218 -9.93 -3.60 16.63
CA ALA A 218 -10.51 -2.34 16.16
C ALA A 218 -11.45 -1.73 17.23
N LYS A 219 -12.25 -2.57 17.90
CA LYS A 219 -13.13 -2.14 19.00
C LYS A 219 -12.33 -1.54 20.17
N GLN A 220 -11.24 -2.18 20.58
CA GLN A 220 -10.37 -1.67 21.65
C GLN A 220 -9.77 -0.30 21.28
N ILE A 221 -9.30 -0.13 20.05
CA ILE A 221 -8.77 1.16 19.56
C ILE A 221 -9.86 2.24 19.57
N LYS A 222 -11.07 1.90 19.11
CA LYS A 222 -12.22 2.83 19.13
C LYS A 222 -12.57 3.26 20.57
N GLU A 223 -12.62 2.32 21.51
CA GLU A 223 -12.89 2.60 22.93
C GLU A 223 -11.80 3.49 23.53
N ARG A 224 -10.53 3.21 23.21
CA ARG A 224 -9.40 4.05 23.61
C ARG A 224 -9.54 5.48 23.08
N ILE A 225 -9.84 5.67 21.78
CA ILE A 225 -10.06 7.00 21.21
C ILE A 225 -11.19 7.73 21.97
N SER A 226 -12.31 7.05 22.21
CA SER A 226 -13.44 7.65 22.92
C SER A 226 -13.12 8.02 24.37
N LYS A 227 -12.25 7.27 25.04
CA LYS A 227 -11.83 7.53 26.42
C LYS A 227 -10.78 8.65 26.49
N ASP A 228 -9.72 8.55 25.69
CA ASP A 228 -8.54 9.41 25.81
C ASP A 228 -8.78 10.80 25.17
N PHE A 229 -9.74 10.92 24.25
CA PHE A 229 -10.00 12.15 23.49
C PHE A 229 -11.43 12.69 23.64
N SER A 230 -12.19 12.28 24.67
CA SER A 230 -13.55 12.81 24.93
C SER A 230 -13.57 14.32 25.20
N GLU A 231 -12.59 14.81 25.95
CA GLU A 231 -12.47 16.20 26.38
C GLU A 231 -11.44 16.99 25.57
N TYR A 232 -10.71 16.31 24.66
CA TYR A 232 -9.66 16.94 23.87
C TYR A 232 -10.24 17.85 22.80
N GLN A 233 -9.67 19.05 22.64
CA GLN A 233 -10.06 19.97 21.57
C GLN A 233 -9.54 19.47 20.21
N ILE A 234 -10.35 18.66 19.53
CA ILE A 234 -10.00 18.10 18.22
C ILE A 234 -10.22 19.15 17.12
N SER A 235 -9.16 19.39 16.32
CA SER A 235 -9.21 20.23 15.12
C SER A 235 -10.31 19.79 14.14
N SER A 236 -10.84 20.71 13.33
CA SER A 236 -11.89 20.40 12.34
C SER A 236 -11.48 19.24 11.43
N LYS A 237 -10.23 19.27 10.94
CA LYS A 237 -9.61 18.20 10.12
C LYS A 237 -9.61 16.84 10.83
N ASN A 238 -9.22 16.76 12.10
CA ASN A 238 -9.16 15.49 12.81
C ASN A 238 -10.56 15.02 13.24
N ARG A 239 -11.50 15.93 13.50
CA ARG A 239 -12.91 15.58 13.72
C ARG A 239 -13.52 14.92 12.48
N GLN A 240 -13.17 15.41 11.29
CA GLN A 240 -13.59 14.79 10.03
C GLN A 240 -13.01 13.38 9.86
N ARG A 241 -11.72 13.20 10.17
CA ARG A 241 -11.06 11.88 10.15
C ARG A 241 -11.66 10.91 11.18
N LEU A 242 -12.00 11.40 12.37
CA LEU A 242 -12.66 10.64 13.43
C LEU A 242 -14.01 10.10 12.95
N LYS A 243 -14.89 10.98 12.45
CA LYS A 243 -16.20 10.58 11.91
C LYS A 243 -16.05 9.52 10.81
N LYS A 244 -15.15 9.74 9.83
CA LYS A 244 -14.87 8.76 8.77
C LYS A 244 -14.42 7.41 9.34
N SER A 245 -13.43 7.40 10.24
CA SER A 245 -12.85 6.15 10.78
C SER A 245 -13.88 5.37 11.59
N PHE A 246 -14.71 6.05 12.39
CA PHE A 246 -15.80 5.42 13.14
C PHE A 246 -16.89 4.87 12.22
N GLY A 247 -17.27 5.62 11.18
CA GLY A 247 -18.20 5.13 10.17
C GLY A 247 -17.67 3.89 9.44
N VAL A 248 -16.39 3.87 9.05
CA VAL A 248 -15.73 2.69 8.46
C VAL A 248 -15.73 1.50 9.42
N TYR A 249 -15.44 1.73 10.70
CA TYR A 249 -15.54 0.68 11.72
C TYR A 249 -16.95 0.09 11.78
N TYR A 250 -17.98 0.93 11.85
CA TYR A 250 -19.37 0.46 11.90
C TYR A 250 -19.78 -0.29 10.63
N MET A 251 -19.32 0.16 9.45
CA MET A 251 -19.51 -0.55 8.18
C MET A 251 -18.89 -1.94 8.18
N CYS A 252 -17.65 -2.05 8.67
CA CYS A 252 -16.93 -3.32 8.74
C CYS A 252 -17.53 -4.25 9.80
N ASN A 253 -18.06 -3.70 10.89
CA ASN A 253 -18.77 -4.42 11.94
C ASN A 253 -20.26 -4.65 11.64
N GLN A 254 -20.69 -4.45 10.39
CA GLN A 254 -22.07 -4.65 9.91
C GLN A 254 -23.15 -3.85 10.68
N ASN A 255 -22.75 -2.82 11.43
CA ASN A 255 -23.68 -1.90 12.09
C ASN A 255 -24.02 -0.74 11.15
N TYR A 256 -24.70 -1.08 10.06
CA TYR A 256 -24.96 -0.14 8.97
C TYR A 256 -25.81 1.05 9.40
N ARG A 257 -26.73 0.87 10.37
CA ARG A 257 -27.55 1.97 10.90
C ARG A 257 -26.68 3.02 11.60
N GLN A 258 -25.76 2.61 12.46
CA GLN A 258 -24.84 3.56 13.10
C GLN A 258 -23.88 4.19 12.08
N ALA A 259 -23.43 3.44 11.08
CA ALA A 259 -22.62 3.98 10.00
C ALA A 259 -23.35 5.11 9.24
N ILE A 260 -24.61 4.88 8.85
CA ILE A 260 -25.47 5.88 8.19
C ILE A 260 -25.58 7.14 9.05
N THR A 261 -25.94 7.01 10.32
CA THR A 261 -26.05 8.16 11.24
C THR A 261 -24.74 8.96 11.34
N VAL A 262 -23.58 8.28 11.39
CA VAL A 262 -22.28 8.96 11.43
C VAL A 262 -21.99 9.73 10.14
N PHE A 263 -22.33 9.17 8.98
CA PHE A 263 -22.08 9.79 7.69
C PHE A 263 -23.10 10.89 7.33
N GLU A 264 -24.38 10.75 7.68
CA GLU A 264 -25.39 11.82 7.52
C GLU A 264 -25.02 13.04 8.37
N ASN A 265 -24.72 12.84 9.66
CA ASN A 265 -24.25 13.90 10.56
C ASN A 265 -22.93 14.55 10.10
N PHE A 266 -22.19 13.91 9.18
CA PHE A 266 -21.03 14.53 8.56
C PHE A 266 -21.45 15.55 7.50
N LEU A 267 -22.42 15.22 6.65
CA LEU A 267 -22.88 16.04 5.54
C LEU A 267 -23.67 17.28 5.99
N ASP A 268 -24.40 17.19 7.10
CA ASP A 268 -25.18 18.34 7.60
C ASP A 268 -24.31 19.53 8.10
N ASN A 269 -22.99 19.34 8.25
CA ASN A 269 -22.05 20.34 8.77
C ASN A 269 -21.07 20.84 7.69
N GLU A 270 -21.53 20.98 6.45
CA GLU A 270 -20.75 21.09 5.19
C GLU A 270 -19.87 22.35 5.00
N ASN A 271 -19.93 23.36 5.88
CA ASN A 271 -19.35 24.69 5.62
C ASN A 271 -17.80 24.77 5.52
N ASP A 272 -17.05 23.69 5.72
CA ASP A 272 -15.56 23.71 5.70
C ASP A 272 -14.93 22.36 5.27
N VAL A 273 -15.55 21.65 4.32
CA VAL A 273 -15.05 20.35 3.85
C VAL A 273 -14.53 20.45 2.43
N SER A 274 -13.25 20.12 2.21
CA SER A 274 -12.69 19.97 0.87
C SER A 274 -13.49 18.94 0.06
N ASP A 275 -13.79 19.21 -1.21
CA ASP A 275 -14.58 18.35 -2.10
C ASP A 275 -14.18 16.86 -2.06
N SER A 276 -12.88 16.58 -2.03
CA SER A 276 -12.35 15.21 -1.97
C SER A 276 -12.76 14.42 -0.71
N ARG A 277 -12.88 15.08 0.44
CA ARG A 277 -13.33 14.45 1.69
C ARG A 277 -14.84 14.24 1.69
N ASN A 278 -15.59 15.20 1.13
CA ASN A 278 -17.04 15.08 0.96
C ASN A 278 -17.36 13.87 0.06
N LEU A 279 -16.65 13.74 -1.08
CA LEU A 279 -16.75 12.58 -1.97
C LEU A 279 -16.54 11.24 -1.25
N ILE A 280 -15.49 11.14 -0.42
CA ILE A 280 -15.20 9.89 0.30
C ILE A 280 -16.32 9.54 1.29
N ASN A 281 -16.89 10.52 1.98
CA ASN A 281 -17.93 10.26 2.97
C ASN A 281 -19.28 9.95 2.32
N ARG A 282 -19.67 10.66 1.27
CA ARG A 282 -20.86 10.33 0.46
C ARG A 282 -20.77 8.93 -0.12
N ARG A 283 -19.58 8.55 -0.57
CA ARG A 283 -19.31 7.17 -1.03
C ARG A 283 -19.61 6.16 0.08
N TRP A 284 -19.11 6.36 1.29
CA TRP A 284 -19.39 5.44 2.40
C TRP A 284 -20.87 5.42 2.80
N LEU A 285 -21.55 6.56 2.74
CA LEU A 285 -22.99 6.64 2.97
C LEU A 285 -23.78 5.83 1.93
N ALA A 286 -23.43 5.97 0.65
CA ALA A 286 -24.03 5.20 -0.44
C ALA A 286 -23.84 3.68 -0.24
N ASP A 287 -22.63 3.26 0.16
CA ASP A 287 -22.34 1.86 0.48
C ASP A 287 -23.18 1.36 1.66
N ALA A 288 -23.38 2.20 2.67
CA ALA A 288 -24.22 1.88 3.83
C ALA A 288 -25.70 1.75 3.45
N TYR A 289 -26.20 2.62 2.57
CA TYR A 289 -27.55 2.50 2.01
C TYR A 289 -27.75 1.23 1.21
N LEU A 290 -26.78 0.85 0.37
CA LEU A 290 -26.83 -0.44 -0.33
C LEU A 290 -26.93 -1.62 0.64
N ALA A 291 -26.12 -1.61 1.70
CA ALA A 291 -26.09 -2.69 2.67
C ALA A 291 -27.42 -2.88 3.44
N VAL A 292 -28.24 -1.83 3.57
CA VAL A 292 -29.58 -1.91 4.19
C VAL A 292 -30.72 -2.00 3.17
N GLY A 293 -30.41 -2.20 1.88
CA GLY A 293 -31.41 -2.34 0.82
C GLY A 293 -32.02 -1.02 0.32
N ARG A 294 -31.53 0.14 0.77
CA ARG A 294 -31.97 1.48 0.32
C ARG A 294 -31.33 1.82 -1.03
N LYS A 295 -31.64 1.03 -2.07
CA LYS A 295 -31.04 1.13 -3.41
C LYS A 295 -31.25 2.50 -4.08
N ALA A 296 -32.43 3.11 -3.92
CA ALA A 296 -32.74 4.42 -4.50
C ALA A 296 -31.84 5.52 -3.92
N ASP A 297 -31.69 5.56 -2.59
CA ASP A 297 -30.84 6.54 -1.90
C ASP A 297 -29.37 6.35 -2.28
N ALA A 298 -28.91 5.11 -2.38
CA ALA A 298 -27.56 4.81 -2.86
C ALA A 298 -27.33 5.31 -4.29
N LYS A 299 -28.26 5.05 -5.23
CA LYS A 299 -28.18 5.54 -6.62
C LYS A 299 -28.11 7.07 -6.67
N MET A 300 -28.92 7.75 -5.88
CA MET A 300 -28.90 9.22 -5.78
C MET A 300 -27.51 9.72 -5.34
N GLN A 301 -26.95 9.14 -4.27
CA GLN A 301 -25.60 9.50 -3.82
C GLN A 301 -24.54 9.20 -4.89
N PHE A 302 -24.58 8.04 -5.56
CA PHE A 302 -23.62 7.72 -6.62
C PHE A 302 -23.66 8.68 -7.80
N ASN A 303 -24.86 9.13 -8.21
CA ASN A 303 -25.03 10.12 -9.28
C ASN A 303 -24.40 11.47 -8.91
N GLU A 304 -24.54 11.92 -7.66
CA GLU A 304 -23.89 13.15 -7.21
C GLU A 304 -22.36 13.01 -7.19
N ILE A 305 -21.87 11.87 -6.68
CA ILE A 305 -20.44 11.60 -6.53
C ILE A 305 -19.77 11.49 -7.91
N ILE A 306 -20.40 10.85 -8.92
CA ILE A 306 -19.75 10.65 -10.23
C ILE A 306 -19.57 11.97 -10.96
N ASN A 307 -20.58 12.85 -10.96
CA ASN A 307 -20.51 14.17 -11.57
C ASN A 307 -19.39 15.02 -10.95
N LEU A 308 -19.24 14.96 -9.62
CA LEU A 308 -18.15 15.67 -8.93
C LEU A 308 -16.78 14.99 -9.17
N ALA A 309 -16.72 13.66 -9.20
CA ALA A 309 -15.49 12.93 -9.46
C ALA A 309 -14.96 13.18 -10.88
N GLU A 310 -15.83 13.28 -11.89
CA GLU A 310 -15.49 13.63 -13.27
C GLU A 310 -14.93 15.06 -13.35
N ARG A 311 -15.59 16.04 -12.72
CA ARG A 311 -15.07 17.42 -12.66
C ARG A 311 -13.69 17.52 -12.01
N LEU A 312 -13.41 16.68 -11.02
CA LEU A 312 -12.14 16.65 -10.30
C LEU A 312 -11.10 15.69 -10.91
N ASN A 313 -11.41 15.03 -12.02
CA ASN A 313 -10.58 13.98 -12.62
C ASN A 313 -10.18 12.86 -11.63
N TYR A 314 -11.07 12.55 -10.68
CA TYR A 314 -10.81 11.54 -9.65
C TYR A 314 -11.06 10.12 -10.19
N THR A 315 -10.16 9.66 -11.06
CA THR A 315 -10.25 8.39 -11.79
C THR A 315 -10.60 7.18 -10.92
N ARG A 316 -9.99 7.07 -9.73
CA ARG A 316 -10.28 5.95 -8.80
C ARG A 316 -11.70 5.98 -8.24
N MET A 317 -12.26 7.17 -8.03
CA MET A 317 -13.64 7.33 -7.58
C MET A 317 -14.61 7.04 -8.72
N ILE A 318 -14.32 7.48 -9.95
CA ILE A 318 -15.10 7.12 -11.15
C ILE A 318 -15.15 5.60 -11.32
N THR A 319 -13.98 4.95 -11.29
CA THR A 319 -13.84 3.49 -11.35
C THR A 319 -14.70 2.81 -10.28
N TYR A 320 -14.67 3.34 -9.05
CA TYR A 320 -15.47 2.82 -7.96
C TYR A 320 -16.97 2.88 -8.25
N ILE A 321 -17.47 4.04 -8.64
CA ILE A 321 -18.89 4.26 -8.84
C ILE A 321 -19.40 3.43 -10.01
N LYS A 322 -18.64 3.34 -11.11
CA LYS A 322 -18.98 2.43 -12.23
C LYS A 322 -19.07 0.97 -11.78
N THR A 323 -18.18 0.54 -10.88
CA THR A 323 -18.25 -0.80 -10.27
C THR A 323 -19.52 -0.96 -9.42
N GLN A 324 -19.97 0.06 -8.69
CA GLN A 324 -21.21 0.00 -7.90
C GLN A 324 -22.47 0.03 -8.78
N PHE A 325 -22.49 0.82 -9.86
CA PHE A 325 -23.58 0.79 -10.82
C PHE A 325 -23.66 -0.57 -11.51
N ALA A 326 -22.52 -1.17 -11.88
CA ALA A 326 -22.51 -2.52 -12.43
C ALA A 326 -23.10 -3.55 -11.46
N HIS A 327 -22.75 -3.47 -10.17
CA HIS A 327 -23.32 -4.32 -9.14
C HIS A 327 -24.85 -4.18 -9.06
N LEU A 328 -25.35 -2.95 -9.06
CA LEU A 328 -26.79 -2.66 -9.05
C LEU A 328 -27.50 -3.20 -10.31
N SER A 329 -26.92 -3.01 -11.50
CA SER A 329 -27.48 -3.53 -12.76
C SER A 329 -27.54 -5.06 -12.76
N ILE A 330 -26.50 -5.74 -12.26
CA ILE A 330 -26.47 -7.21 -12.15
C ILE A 330 -27.58 -7.69 -11.20
N ASP A 331 -27.77 -7.03 -10.06
CA ASP A 331 -28.85 -7.35 -9.12
C ASP A 331 -30.24 -7.10 -9.73
N GLU A 332 -30.37 -6.12 -10.63
CA GLU A 332 -31.60 -5.79 -11.38
C GLU A 332 -31.78 -6.66 -12.63
N LYS A 333 -30.88 -7.61 -12.88
CA LYS A 333 -30.84 -8.49 -14.06
C LYS A 333 -30.62 -7.77 -15.39
N ASP A 334 -30.15 -6.52 -15.36
CA ASP A 334 -29.66 -5.80 -16.54
C ASP A 334 -28.18 -6.15 -16.77
N TYR A 335 -27.97 -7.36 -17.31
CA TYR A 335 -26.63 -7.91 -17.49
C TYR A 335 -25.83 -7.21 -18.59
N ASP A 336 -26.49 -6.59 -19.56
CA ASP A 336 -25.83 -5.86 -20.66
C ASP A 336 -25.21 -4.57 -20.14
N LEU A 337 -25.98 -3.74 -19.43
CA LEU A 337 -25.47 -2.54 -18.79
C LEU A 337 -24.38 -2.88 -17.76
N GLY A 338 -24.62 -3.91 -16.94
CA GLY A 338 -23.64 -4.41 -15.97
C GLY A 338 -22.31 -4.80 -16.63
N SER A 339 -22.36 -5.45 -17.80
CA SER A 339 -21.17 -5.85 -18.56
C SER A 339 -20.40 -4.66 -19.13
N ALA A 340 -21.11 -3.69 -19.70
CA ALA A 340 -20.49 -2.47 -20.23
C ALA A 340 -19.76 -1.70 -19.12
N LEU A 341 -20.43 -1.52 -17.98
CA LEU A 341 -19.85 -0.81 -16.82
C LEU A 341 -18.64 -1.53 -16.21
N LEU A 342 -18.67 -2.86 -16.09
CA LEU A 342 -17.50 -3.62 -15.60
C LEU A 342 -16.31 -3.49 -16.54
N LYS A 343 -16.53 -3.56 -17.86
CA LYS A 343 -15.45 -3.40 -18.86
C LYS A 343 -14.80 -2.02 -18.79
N GLU A 344 -15.60 -0.97 -18.66
CA GLU A 344 -15.10 0.40 -18.49
C GLU A 344 -14.33 0.55 -17.16
N ALA A 345 -14.89 0.04 -16.06
CA ALA A 345 -14.25 0.08 -14.76
C ALA A 345 -12.92 -0.71 -14.76
N GLU A 346 -12.84 -1.84 -15.47
CA GLU A 346 -11.62 -2.64 -15.58
C GLU A 346 -10.51 -1.89 -16.32
N SER A 347 -10.85 -1.23 -17.43
CA SER A 347 -9.91 -0.38 -18.17
C SER A 347 -9.32 0.73 -17.29
N LEU A 348 -10.18 1.44 -16.54
CA LEU A 348 -9.74 2.50 -15.62
C LEU A 348 -8.92 1.94 -14.44
N ALA A 349 -9.34 0.80 -13.87
CA ALA A 349 -8.63 0.15 -12.78
C ALA A 349 -7.22 -0.31 -13.18
N ASN A 350 -7.07 -0.85 -14.40
CA ASN A 350 -5.77 -1.22 -14.97
C ASN A 350 -4.90 0.01 -15.22
N ALA A 351 -5.46 1.08 -15.83
CA ALA A 351 -4.73 2.31 -16.09
C ALA A 351 -4.17 2.95 -14.81
N CYS A 352 -4.91 2.87 -13.70
CA CYS A 352 -4.43 3.37 -12.42
C CYS A 352 -3.79 2.31 -11.53
N LYS A 353 -3.58 1.07 -12.01
CA LYS A 353 -3.07 -0.11 -11.27
C LYS A 353 -3.73 -0.30 -9.88
N ASP A 354 -5.05 -0.10 -9.78
CA ASP A 354 -5.82 -0.25 -8.54
C ASP A 354 -6.26 -1.71 -8.34
N ARG A 355 -5.42 -2.47 -7.66
CA ARG A 355 -5.64 -3.90 -7.41
C ARG A 355 -6.90 -4.19 -6.60
N GLN A 356 -7.27 -3.30 -5.68
CA GLN A 356 -8.51 -3.46 -4.91
C GLN A 356 -9.74 -3.37 -5.81
N ARG A 357 -9.73 -2.46 -6.79
CA ARG A 357 -10.84 -2.35 -7.75
C ARG A 357 -10.88 -3.51 -8.71
N LEU A 358 -9.73 -3.95 -9.21
CA LEU A 358 -9.65 -5.14 -10.06
C LEU A 358 -10.24 -6.37 -9.36
N ALA A 359 -9.90 -6.62 -8.09
CA ALA A 359 -10.45 -7.72 -7.32
C ALA A 359 -11.99 -7.68 -7.25
N ARG A 360 -12.57 -6.51 -6.96
CA ARG A 360 -14.03 -6.34 -6.89
C ARG A 360 -14.70 -6.49 -8.26
N ILE A 361 -14.07 -6.01 -9.33
CA ILE A 361 -14.56 -6.17 -10.69
C ILE A 361 -14.58 -7.64 -11.08
N LYS A 362 -13.51 -8.41 -10.81
CA LYS A 362 -13.47 -9.86 -11.05
C LYS A 362 -14.55 -10.60 -10.28
N TYR A 363 -14.77 -10.25 -9.02
CA TYR A 363 -15.87 -10.81 -8.22
C TYR A 363 -17.24 -10.57 -8.86
N LEU A 364 -17.53 -9.35 -9.30
CA LEU A 364 -18.80 -9.02 -9.96
C LEU A 364 -18.94 -9.67 -11.34
N THR A 365 -17.85 -9.79 -12.11
CA THR A 365 -17.82 -10.57 -13.35
C THR A 365 -18.18 -12.03 -13.08
N GLY A 366 -17.64 -12.61 -12.01
CA GLY A 366 -17.96 -13.97 -11.56
C GLY A 366 -19.43 -14.15 -11.21
N ARG A 367 -19.98 -13.26 -10.35
CA ARG A 367 -21.41 -13.28 -9.98
C ARG A 367 -22.33 -13.11 -11.18
N LYS A 368 -22.00 -12.21 -12.09
CA LYS A 368 -22.77 -12.04 -13.33
C LYS A 368 -22.76 -13.33 -14.15
N ALA A 369 -21.58 -13.94 -14.35
CA ALA A 369 -21.47 -15.17 -15.12
C ALA A 369 -22.25 -16.33 -14.49
N LEU A 370 -22.25 -16.45 -13.15
CA LEU A 370 -23.08 -17.40 -12.41
C LEU A 370 -24.57 -17.20 -12.73
N ASN A 371 -25.06 -15.95 -12.64
CA ASN A 371 -26.45 -15.60 -12.95
C ASN A 371 -26.86 -15.88 -14.41
N CYS A 372 -25.90 -15.90 -15.34
CA CYS A 372 -26.12 -16.22 -16.76
C CYS A 372 -25.85 -17.70 -17.10
N GLY A 373 -25.56 -18.57 -16.12
CA GLY A 373 -25.24 -19.99 -16.35
C GLY A 373 -23.82 -20.25 -16.90
N GLY A 374 -22.95 -19.26 -16.94
CA GLY A 374 -21.58 -19.36 -17.45
C GLY A 374 -20.59 -19.90 -16.42
N ILE A 375 -20.66 -21.19 -16.10
CA ILE A 375 -19.90 -21.84 -15.00
C ILE A 375 -18.37 -21.63 -15.13
N VAL A 376 -17.80 -21.86 -16.32
CA VAL A 376 -16.34 -21.75 -16.54
C VAL A 376 -15.86 -20.32 -16.31
N THR A 377 -16.56 -19.34 -16.88
CA THR A 377 -16.25 -17.91 -16.73
C THR A 377 -16.42 -17.46 -15.28
N ALA A 378 -17.48 -17.93 -14.60
CA ALA A 378 -17.72 -17.62 -13.19
C ALA A 378 -16.57 -18.11 -12.32
N ARG A 379 -16.16 -19.37 -12.50
CA ARG A 379 -15.06 -19.99 -11.75
C ARG A 379 -13.75 -19.25 -11.94
N GLY A 380 -13.37 -18.95 -13.19
CA GLY A 380 -12.12 -18.23 -13.49
C GLY A 380 -12.07 -16.85 -12.81
N ALA A 381 -13.13 -16.05 -12.98
CA ALA A 381 -13.20 -14.72 -12.40
C ALA A 381 -13.23 -14.71 -10.87
N LEU A 382 -13.92 -15.67 -10.23
CA LEU A 382 -13.95 -15.80 -8.77
C LEU A 382 -12.59 -16.23 -8.20
N LEU A 383 -11.87 -17.14 -8.85
CA LEU A 383 -10.53 -17.53 -8.44
C LEU A 383 -9.54 -16.36 -8.51
N GLU A 384 -9.59 -15.56 -9.59
CA GLU A 384 -8.80 -14.33 -9.70
C GLU A 384 -9.13 -13.32 -8.59
N ALA A 385 -10.42 -13.14 -8.28
CA ALA A 385 -10.85 -12.25 -7.20
C ALA A 385 -10.32 -12.73 -5.83
N ILE A 386 -10.38 -14.04 -5.56
CA ILE A 386 -9.89 -14.67 -4.33
C ILE A 386 -8.38 -14.42 -4.16
N ASP A 387 -7.56 -14.70 -5.18
CA ASP A 387 -6.10 -14.46 -5.13
C ASP A 387 -5.79 -12.98 -4.82
N LEU A 388 -6.47 -12.06 -5.50
CA LEU A 388 -6.27 -10.62 -5.28
C LEU A 388 -6.70 -10.19 -3.86
N PHE A 389 -7.87 -10.61 -3.38
CA PHE A 389 -8.34 -10.25 -2.04
C PHE A 389 -7.44 -10.83 -0.95
N GLU A 390 -6.92 -12.04 -1.14
CA GLU A 390 -5.99 -12.69 -0.22
C GLU A 390 -4.66 -11.92 -0.14
N ARG A 391 -4.06 -11.56 -1.28
CA ARG A 391 -2.83 -10.74 -1.33
C ARG A 391 -3.01 -9.36 -0.71
N LEU A 392 -4.20 -8.76 -0.85
CA LEU A 392 -4.52 -7.44 -0.30
C LEU A 392 -4.91 -7.46 1.19
N GLY A 393 -5.13 -8.64 1.76
CA GLY A 393 -5.60 -8.81 3.14
C GLY A 393 -7.05 -8.38 3.36
N MET A 394 -7.91 -8.49 2.34
CA MET A 394 -9.31 -8.06 2.38
C MET A 394 -10.23 -9.22 2.82
N SER A 395 -10.16 -9.58 4.10
CA SER A 395 -10.80 -10.79 4.66
C SER A 395 -12.31 -10.90 4.42
N ARG A 396 -13.04 -9.77 4.46
CA ARG A 396 -14.50 -9.77 4.23
C ARG A 396 -14.84 -10.09 2.78
N ASP A 397 -14.27 -9.34 1.85
CA ASP A 397 -14.50 -9.54 0.41
C ASP A 397 -13.97 -10.92 -0.04
N LEU A 398 -12.90 -11.43 0.58
CA LEU A 398 -12.42 -12.79 0.39
C LEU A 398 -13.45 -13.84 0.81
N ALA A 399 -14.12 -13.64 1.95
CA ALA A 399 -15.19 -14.54 2.39
C ALA A 399 -16.40 -14.51 1.45
N GLU A 400 -16.82 -13.33 0.99
CA GLU A 400 -17.87 -13.17 -0.02
C GLU A 400 -17.53 -13.91 -1.32
N ALA A 401 -16.30 -13.75 -1.82
CA ALA A 401 -15.86 -14.42 -3.06
C ALA A 401 -15.75 -15.94 -2.93
N ARG A 402 -15.29 -16.44 -1.77
CA ARG A 402 -15.25 -17.88 -1.46
C ARG A 402 -16.65 -18.47 -1.35
N GLU A 403 -17.61 -17.74 -0.77
CA GLU A 403 -19.00 -18.18 -0.72
C GLU A 403 -19.60 -18.31 -2.12
N ALA A 404 -19.46 -17.29 -2.97
CA ALA A 404 -19.93 -17.34 -4.34
C ALA A 404 -19.30 -18.50 -5.16
N LEU A 405 -18.04 -18.86 -4.87
CA LEU A 405 -17.39 -20.01 -5.50
C LEU A 405 -17.94 -21.35 -4.98
N ARG A 406 -18.31 -21.43 -3.69
CA ARG A 406 -18.98 -22.63 -3.13
C ARG A 406 -20.36 -22.82 -3.75
N GLU A 407 -21.18 -21.77 -3.79
CA GLU A 407 -22.50 -21.80 -4.43
C GLU A 407 -22.42 -22.32 -5.87
N LEU A 408 -21.41 -21.87 -6.64
CA LEU A 408 -21.15 -22.34 -8.00
C LEU A 408 -20.82 -23.85 -8.06
N GLN A 409 -20.05 -24.35 -7.09
CA GLN A 409 -19.67 -25.77 -7.04
C GLN A 409 -20.86 -26.65 -6.71
N ASP A 410 -21.73 -26.21 -5.81
CA ASP A 410 -22.95 -26.94 -5.45
C ASP A 410 -23.92 -27.01 -6.64
N HIS A 411 -24.12 -25.89 -7.35
CA HIS A 411 -24.95 -25.86 -8.57
C HIS A 411 -24.40 -26.76 -9.69
N ALA A 412 -23.08 -26.92 -9.79
CA ALA A 412 -22.45 -27.77 -10.79
C ALA A 412 -22.57 -29.28 -10.48
N LEU A 413 -22.88 -29.65 -9.24
CA LEU A 413 -23.11 -31.04 -8.84
C LEU A 413 -24.57 -31.47 -9.00
N GLU A 414 -25.50 -30.51 -9.07
CA GLU A 414 -26.93 -30.75 -9.28
C GLU A 414 -27.31 -30.91 -10.76
N GLN A 415 -26.41 -30.55 -11.68
CA GLN A 415 -26.55 -30.72 -13.13
C GLN A 415 -25.86 -32.00 -13.61
#